data_AF-A0A7T8KDC7-F1
#
_entry.id   AF-A0A7T8KDC7-F1
#
_cell.length_a   1.000
_cell.length_b   1.000
_cell.length_c   1.000
_cell.angle_alpha   90.00
_cell.angle_beta   90.00
_cell.angle_gamma   90.00
#
_symmetry.space_group_name_H-M   'P 1'
#
loop_
_entity.id
_entity.type
_entity.pdbx_description
1 polymer ?
#
loop_
_entity_poly.entity_id
_entity_poly.type
_entity_poly.pdbx_seq_one_letter_code
_entity_poly.pdbx_strand_id
1 'polypeptide(L)'
;WSSLPHIKVGPRLLLKEFSDFLPANYWPPSSPDLNPLDFALWGFLEMETNSIPYPNVDSIKASITAACANISTDFIKKSCAAFRHRVDAVIE
;
A
#
# COMPACT_ATOMS: atom_id res chain seq x y z
N TRP A 1 6.26 1.73 11.46
CA TRP A 1 5.39 2.92 11.28
C TRP A 1 5.04 3.60 12.61
N SER A 2 6.05 3.93 13.43
CA SER A 2 5.83 4.49 14.77
C SER A 2 6.27 5.94 14.92
N SER A 3 6.71 6.62 13.85
CA SER A 3 7.49 7.87 14.02
C SER A 3 7.19 9.01 13.03
N LEU A 4 6.07 9.00 12.28
CA LEU A 4 5.69 10.14 11.43
C LEU A 4 4.33 10.73 11.85
N PRO A 5 4.29 11.85 12.58
CA PRO A 5 3.08 12.38 13.23
C PRO A 5 2.11 13.17 12.32
N HIS A 6 2.38 13.30 11.02
CA HIS A 6 1.58 14.15 10.11
C HIS A 6 0.83 13.39 9.00
N ILE A 7 1.04 12.09 8.86
CA ILE A 7 0.32 11.24 7.92
C ILE A 7 -0.55 10.29 8.74
N LYS A 8 -1.81 10.67 8.98
CA LYS A 8 -2.81 9.77 9.59
C LYS A 8 -3.42 8.84 8.53
N VAL A 9 -2.59 8.05 7.84
CA VAL A 9 -3.08 6.86 7.13
C VAL A 9 -2.99 5.71 8.13
N GLY A 10 -3.89 5.74 9.11
CA GLY A 10 -4.03 4.63 10.06
C GLY A 10 -4.78 3.48 9.41
N PRO A 11 -4.65 2.24 9.92
CA PRO A 11 -5.40 1.08 9.43
C PRO A 11 -6.91 1.34 9.37
N ARG A 12 -7.42 2.20 10.26
CA ARG A 12 -8.82 2.66 10.30
C ARG A 12 -9.32 3.35 9.03
N LEU A 13 -8.47 4.10 8.33
CA LEU A 13 -8.85 4.83 7.11
C LEU A 13 -8.89 3.88 5.90
N LEU A 14 -7.94 2.96 5.84
CA LEU A 14 -7.84 1.95 4.78
C LEU A 14 -8.94 0.89 4.90
N LEU A 15 -9.31 0.48 6.12
CA LEU A 15 -10.40 -0.48 6.37
C LEU A 15 -11.77 0.00 5.86
N LYS A 16 -12.01 1.32 5.80
CA LYS A 16 -13.28 1.86 5.31
C LYS A 16 -13.41 1.74 3.79
N GLU A 17 -12.35 2.06 3.06
CA GLU A 17 -12.33 2.01 1.59
C GLU A 17 -12.20 0.57 1.06
N PHE A 18 -11.55 -0.32 1.82
CA PHE A 18 -11.40 -1.75 1.48
C PHE A 18 -12.47 -2.68 2.10
N SER A 19 -13.43 -2.13 2.85
CA SER A 19 -14.51 -2.88 3.49
C SER A 19 -15.33 -3.73 2.50
N ASP A 20 -15.51 -3.22 1.28
CA ASP A 20 -16.24 -3.93 0.21
C ASP A 20 -15.43 -5.10 -0.36
N PHE A 21 -14.10 -5.10 -0.16
CA PHE A 21 -13.19 -6.12 -0.67
C PHE A 21 -12.89 -7.21 0.37
N LEU A 22 -12.64 -6.82 1.63
CA LEU A 22 -12.58 -7.74 2.77
C LEU A 22 -13.23 -7.07 3.99
N PRO A 23 -14.36 -7.59 4.50
CA PRO A 23 -15.00 -7.00 5.67
C PRO A 23 -14.04 -7.03 6.87
N ALA A 24 -14.06 -5.97 7.67
CA ALA A 24 -13.05 -5.76 8.72
C ALA A 24 -12.93 -6.92 9.74
N ASN A 25 -13.99 -7.70 9.95
CA ASN A 25 -14.00 -8.88 10.83
C ASN A 25 -13.27 -10.10 10.25
N TYR A 26 -12.94 -10.10 8.95
CA TYR A 26 -12.15 -11.16 8.30
C TYR A 26 -10.67 -10.79 8.18
N TRP A 27 -10.24 -9.58 8.59
CA TRP A 27 -8.84 -9.19 8.54
C TRP A 27 -8.07 -9.79 9.72
N PRO A 28 -7.07 -10.65 9.49
CA PRO A 28 -6.25 -11.15 10.59
C PRO A 28 -5.39 -10.03 11.19
N PRO A 29 -5.23 -9.99 12.53
CA PRO A 29 -4.44 -8.96 13.18
C PRO A 29 -2.99 -9.00 12.70
N SER A 30 -2.42 -7.82 12.41
CA SER A 30 -1.02 -7.65 11.98
C SER A 30 -0.63 -8.33 10.66
N SER A 31 -1.54 -8.38 9.68
CA SER A 31 -1.27 -8.94 8.34
C SER A 31 -1.14 -7.88 7.23
N PRO A 32 -0.02 -7.13 7.16
CA PRO A 32 0.27 -6.23 6.04
C PRO A 32 0.54 -6.99 4.73
N ASP A 33 0.98 -8.24 4.83
CA ASP A 33 1.18 -9.20 3.73
C ASP A 33 -0.09 -9.54 2.95
N LEU A 34 -1.25 -9.35 3.57
CA LEU A 34 -2.56 -9.56 2.96
C LEU A 34 -3.17 -8.28 2.36
N ASN A 35 -2.62 -7.09 2.59
CA ASN A 35 -3.15 -5.86 1.99
C ASN A 35 -2.52 -5.59 0.62
N PRO A 36 -3.27 -5.62 -0.50
CA PRO A 36 -2.74 -5.31 -1.83
C PRO A 36 -2.06 -3.94 -1.92
N LEU A 37 -2.53 -2.96 -1.14
CA LEU A 37 -1.84 -1.67 -1.05
C LEU A 37 -0.51 -1.82 -0.31
N ASP A 38 -0.47 -2.54 0.80
CA ASP A 38 0.77 -2.63 1.58
C ASP A 38 1.83 -3.52 0.90
N PHE A 39 1.46 -4.64 0.27
CA PHE A 39 2.44 -5.54 -0.36
C PHE A 39 2.86 -5.12 -1.79
N ALA A 40 2.05 -4.35 -2.50
CA ALA A 40 2.34 -3.97 -3.89
C ALA A 40 2.60 -2.48 -4.05
N LEU A 41 1.65 -1.63 -3.64
CA LEU A 41 1.75 -0.18 -3.84
C LEU A 41 2.97 0.40 -3.10
N TRP A 42 3.19 0.02 -1.84
CA TRP A 42 4.34 0.55 -1.09
C TRP A 42 5.68 0.11 -1.66
N GLY A 43 5.82 -1.16 -2.05
CA GLY A 43 7.05 -1.64 -2.69
C GLY A 43 7.34 -0.92 -4.02
N PHE A 44 6.30 -0.65 -4.81
CA PHE A 44 6.43 0.14 -6.04
C PHE A 44 6.86 1.58 -5.77
N LEU A 45 6.19 2.27 -4.84
CA LEU A 45 6.51 3.67 -4.52
C LEU A 45 7.90 3.80 -3.92
N GLU A 46 8.33 2.86 -3.08
CA GLU A 46 9.68 2.85 -2.53
C GLU A 46 10.73 2.69 -3.64
N MET A 47 10.53 1.75 -4.57
CA MET A 47 11.42 1.57 -5.72
C MET A 47 11.55 2.83 -6.59
N GLU A 48 10.42 3.46 -6.93
CA GLU A 48 10.39 4.65 -7.79
C GLU A 48 10.95 5.88 -7.09
N THR A 49 10.56 6.13 -5.84
CA THR A 49 10.87 7.40 -5.19
C THR A 49 12.20 7.36 -4.44
N ASN A 50 12.63 6.22 -3.90
CA ASN A 50 13.82 6.14 -3.05
C ASN A 50 15.14 5.94 -3.83
N SER A 51 15.09 6.07 -5.16
CA SER A 51 16.26 5.96 -6.04
C SER A 51 17.20 7.18 -5.94
N ILE A 52 16.73 8.32 -5.42
CA ILE A 52 17.52 9.56 -5.28
C ILE A 52 17.25 10.28 -3.95
N PRO A 53 18.23 11.03 -3.41
CA PRO A 53 18.02 11.93 -2.28
C PRO A 53 17.26 13.19 -2.72
N TYR A 54 16.39 13.70 -1.84
CA TYR A 54 15.59 14.90 -2.08
C TYR A 54 16.01 16.06 -1.17
N PRO A 55 16.06 17.30 -1.68
CA PRO A 55 16.50 18.46 -0.90
C PRO A 55 15.47 18.95 0.12
N ASN A 56 14.19 18.64 -0.06
CA ASN A 56 13.12 19.08 0.85
C ASN A 56 11.86 18.21 0.75
N VAL A 57 10.96 18.40 1.71
CA VAL A 57 9.70 17.64 1.82
C VAL A 57 8.79 17.83 0.60
N ASP A 58 8.78 19.00 -0.02
CA ASP A 58 7.89 19.26 -1.17
C ASP A 58 8.35 18.51 -2.42
N SER A 59 9.65 18.38 -2.62
CA SER A 59 10.21 17.54 -3.69
C SER A 59 9.90 16.04 -3.49
N ILE A 60 9.89 15.57 -2.24
CA ILE A 60 9.45 14.19 -1.91
C ILE A 60 7.97 14.02 -2.24
N LYS A 61 7.11 14.94 -1.79
CA LYS A 61 5.66 14.90 -2.09
C LYS A 61 5.37 14.90 -3.59
N ALA A 62 6.09 15.74 -4.34
CA ALA A 62 5.96 15.81 -5.79
C ALA A 62 6.35 14.48 -6.45
N SER A 63 7.45 13.87 -6.01
CA SER A 63 7.91 12.56 -6.50
C SER A 63 6.91 11.45 -6.20
N ILE A 64 6.41 11.35 -4.97
CA ILE A 64 5.35 10.38 -4.59
C ILE A 64 4.10 10.59 -5.45
N THR A 65 3.69 11.84 -5.66
CA THR A 65 2.50 12.17 -6.47
C THR A 65 2.68 11.74 -7.93
N ALA A 66 3.86 12.00 -8.51
CA ALA A 66 4.19 11.59 -9.86
C ALA A 66 4.25 10.06 -10.01
N ALA A 67 4.89 9.37 -9.06
CA ALA A 67 4.95 7.92 -9.03
C ALA A 67 3.56 7.29 -8.93
N CYS A 68 2.69 7.80 -8.04
CA CYS A 68 1.30 7.37 -7.94
C CYS A 68 0.52 7.56 -9.25
N ALA A 69 0.70 8.69 -9.93
CA ALA A 69 0.05 8.96 -11.22
C ALA A 69 0.53 8.02 -12.35
N ASN A 70 1.74 7.47 -12.22
CA ASN A 70 2.33 6.54 -13.20
C ASN A 70 1.95 5.07 -12.96
N ILE A 71 1.19 4.77 -11.90
CA ILE A 71 0.76 3.39 -11.62
C ILE A 71 -0.26 2.96 -12.67
N SER A 72 0.09 1.93 -13.43
CA SER A 72 -0.82 1.36 -14.41
C SER A 72 -2.01 0.65 -13.76
N THR A 73 -3.17 0.73 -14.40
CA THR A 73 -4.36 -0.05 -13.98
C THR A 73 -4.09 -1.56 -14.02
N ASP A 74 -3.23 -2.03 -14.92
CA ASP A 74 -2.82 -3.44 -15.00
C ASP A 74 -2.06 -3.89 -13.75
N PHE A 75 -1.15 -3.05 -13.24
CA PHE A 75 -0.44 -3.32 -11.99
C PHE A 75 -1.41 -3.45 -10.80
N ILE A 76 -2.40 -2.57 -10.70
CA ILE A 76 -3.43 -2.64 -9.65
C ILE A 76 -4.24 -3.93 -9.78
N LYS A 77 -4.71 -4.27 -10.99
CA LYS A 77 -5.46 -5.50 -11.23
C LYS A 77 -4.67 -6.75 -10.86
N LYS A 78 -3.40 -6.83 -11.24
CA LYS A 78 -2.50 -7.95 -10.89
C LYS A 78 -2.28 -8.05 -9.38
N SER A 79 -2.11 -6.92 -8.71
CA SER A 79 -1.96 -6.86 -7.25
C SER A 79 -3.22 -7.38 -6.54
N CYS A 80 -4.41 -6.97 -6.98
CA CYS A 80 -5.67 -7.51 -6.45
C CYS A 80 -5.84 -9.00 -6.75
N ALA A 81 -5.46 -9.47 -7.95
CA ALA A 81 -5.52 -10.90 -8.29
C ALA A 81 -4.58 -11.76 -7.44
N ALA A 82 -3.42 -11.23 -7.04
CA ALA A 82 -2.46 -11.90 -6.18
C ALA A 82 -2.95 -12.07 -4.72
N PHE A 83 -3.99 -11.34 -4.31
CA PHE A 83 -4.54 -11.41 -2.95
C PHE A 83 -4.93 -12.84 -2.55
N ARG A 84 -5.64 -13.57 -3.42
CA ARG A 84 -6.10 -14.93 -3.12
C ARG A 84 -4.92 -15.87 -2.82
N HIS A 85 -3.90 -15.86 -3.68
CA HIS A 85 -2.71 -16.69 -3.50
C HIS A 85 -1.95 -16.37 -2.21
N ARG A 86 -1.91 -15.09 -1.82
CA ARG A 86 -1.30 -14.67 -0.55
C ARG A 86 -2.08 -15.13 0.66
N VAL A 87 -3.42 -15.11 0.60
CA VAL A 87 -4.28 -15.68 1.64
C VAL A 87 -4.02 -17.19 1.77
N ASP A 88 -3.95 -17.92 0.65
CA ASP A 88 -3.71 -19.36 0.68
C ASP A 88 -2.34 -19.68 1.31
N ALA A 89 -1.30 -18.92 0.97
CA ALA A 89 0.06 -19.10 1.53
C ALA A 89 0.18 -18.79 3.03
N VAL A 90 -0.79 -18.11 3.64
CA VAL A 90 -0.82 -17.81 5.09
C VAL A 90 -1.60 -18.89 5.86
N ILE A 91 -2.45 -19.67 5.18
CA ILE A 91 -3.30 -20.70 5.78
C ILE A 91 -2.57 -22.05 5.88
N GLU A 92 -1.53 -22.28 5.05
CA GLU A 92 -0.61 -23.43 5.15
C GLU A 92 0.41 -23.29 6.28
#